data_AF-A0A340XG30-F1
#
_entry.id   AF-A0A340XG30-F1
#
_cell.length_a   1.000
_cell.length_b   1.000
_cell.length_c   1.000
_cell.angle_alpha   90.00
_cell.angle_beta   90.00
_cell.angle_gamma   90.00
#
_symmetry.space_group_name_H-M   'P 1'
#
loop_
_entity.id
_entity.type
_entity.pdbx_description
1 polymer ?
#
loop_
_entity_poly.entity_id
_entity_poly.type
_entity_poly.pdbx_seq_one_letter_code
_entity_poly.pdbx_strand_id
1 'polypeptide(L)'
;RSRAALQRYLFYCNRYMNHMQSLRFEHKLYAQVKQKMEEMQQHNMSWIEVQFLKKAVDVLCQCRATLMYTYVFAFYLKKNNQSIIFENNQADLENATEVLSGYLERDISQDSLQDIKQKVQDKYRYCESRRRVLLQHVHEGYEKDLWEYIED
;
A
#
# COMPACT_ATOMS: atom_id res chain seq x y z
N ARG A 1 -20.80 5.42 26.30
CA ARG A 1 -20.55 6.27 25.11
C ARG A 1 -19.05 6.58 24.93
N SER A 2 -18.35 7.06 25.96
CA SER A 2 -16.89 7.37 25.93
C SER A 2 -15.97 6.19 25.55
N ARG A 3 -16.22 4.97 26.09
CA ARG A 3 -15.38 3.80 25.81
C ARG A 3 -15.38 3.37 24.33
N ALA A 4 -16.54 3.40 23.68
CA ALA A 4 -16.66 3.00 22.27
C ALA A 4 -16.00 4.03 21.33
N ALA A 5 -16.17 5.33 21.61
CA ALA A 5 -15.51 6.39 20.86
C ALA A 5 -13.98 6.31 20.98
N LEU A 6 -13.47 6.07 22.20
CA LEU A 6 -12.03 5.86 22.42
C LEU A 6 -11.51 4.63 21.68
N GLN A 7 -12.24 3.51 21.73
CA GLN A 7 -11.84 2.29 21.01
C GLN A 7 -11.79 2.50 19.50
N ARG A 8 -12.77 3.24 18.94
CA ARG A 8 -12.77 3.65 17.53
C ARG A 8 -11.53 4.48 17.21
N TYR A 9 -11.27 5.54 17.99
CA TYR A 9 -10.09 6.38 17.80
C TYR A 9 -8.78 5.58 17.83
N LEU A 10 -8.60 4.73 18.85
CA LEU A 10 -7.39 3.89 18.97
C LEU A 10 -7.24 2.93 17.79
N PHE A 11 -8.33 2.35 17.28
CA PHE A 11 -8.27 1.46 16.12
C PHE A 11 -7.71 2.18 14.88
N TYR A 12 -8.30 3.30 14.47
CA TYR A 12 -7.88 4.03 13.27
C TYR A 12 -6.50 4.70 13.47
N CYS A 13 -6.23 5.26 14.65
CA CYS A 13 -4.94 5.87 14.98
C CYS A 13 -3.80 4.85 14.96
N ASN A 14 -3.99 3.66 15.56
CA ASN A 14 -2.96 2.61 15.53
C ASN A 14 -2.64 2.17 14.10
N ARG A 15 -3.65 2.03 13.22
CA ARG A 15 -3.43 1.65 11.82
C ARG A 15 -2.69 2.73 11.03
N TYR A 16 -3.05 4.00 11.23
CA TYR A 16 -2.30 5.14 10.68
C TYR A 16 -0.83 5.08 11.12
N MET A 17 -0.59 4.93 12.42
CA MET A 17 0.76 4.91 13.00
C MET A 17 1.58 3.71 12.48
N ASN A 18 0.95 2.54 12.33
CA ASN A 18 1.60 1.35 11.78
C ASN A 18 2.09 1.60 10.35
N HIS A 19 1.23 2.13 9.46
CA HIS A 19 1.65 2.43 8.09
C HIS A 19 2.69 3.55 8.03
N MET A 20 2.60 4.56 8.90
CA MET A 20 3.62 5.60 9.00
C MET A 20 4.97 5.01 9.43
N GLN A 21 4.97 4.02 10.33
CA GLN A 21 6.19 3.34 10.75
C GLN A 21 6.74 2.44 9.64
N SER A 22 5.90 1.64 8.97
CA SER A 22 6.28 0.83 7.80
C SER A 22 6.89 1.69 6.69
N LEU A 23 6.30 2.85 6.39
CA LEU A 23 6.82 3.80 5.41
C LEU A 23 8.25 4.26 5.71
N ARG A 24 8.59 4.45 6.99
CA ARG A 24 9.96 4.78 7.39
C ARG A 24 10.94 3.63 7.13
N PHE A 25 10.50 2.38 7.24
CA PHE A 25 11.33 1.22 6.91
C PHE A 25 11.49 1.07 5.39
N GLU A 26 10.44 1.31 4.61
CA GLU A 26 10.48 1.26 3.14
C GLU A 26 11.39 2.33 2.55
N HIS A 27 11.49 3.51 3.19
CA HIS A 27 12.50 4.49 2.80
C HIS A 27 13.94 3.97 2.95
N LYS A 28 14.19 3.03 3.87
CA LYS A 28 15.50 2.37 4.00
C LYS A 28 15.70 1.29 2.94
N LEU A 29 14.61 0.67 2.45
CA LEU A 29 14.62 -0.36 1.41
C LEU A 29 15.17 0.18 0.07
N TYR A 30 15.06 1.48 -0.22
CA TYR A 30 15.67 2.08 -1.43
C TYR A 30 17.17 1.81 -1.54
N ALA A 31 17.90 1.84 -0.43
CA ALA A 31 19.34 1.59 -0.44
C ALA A 31 19.65 0.13 -0.82
N GLN A 32 18.89 -0.82 -0.27
CA GLN A 32 19.03 -2.25 -0.57
C GLN A 32 18.64 -2.55 -2.03
N VAL A 33 17.55 -1.95 -2.50
CA VAL A 33 17.11 -2.08 -3.90
C VAL A 33 18.13 -1.49 -4.86
N LYS A 34 18.75 -0.35 -4.54
CA LYS A 34 19.81 0.23 -5.36
C LYS A 34 20.99 -0.73 -5.51
N GLN A 35 21.46 -1.32 -4.42
CA GLN A 35 22.53 -2.31 -4.46
C GLN A 35 22.15 -3.53 -5.32
N LYS A 36 20.94 -4.07 -5.13
CA LYS A 36 20.46 -5.20 -5.91
C LYS A 36 20.32 -4.88 -7.41
N MET A 37 19.93 -3.65 -7.74
CA MET A 37 19.93 -3.18 -9.14
C MET A 37 21.35 -3.18 -9.71
N GLU A 38 22.34 -2.66 -8.98
CA GLU A 38 23.75 -2.67 -9.39
C GLU A 38 24.28 -4.09 -9.59
N GLU A 39 23.98 -5.03 -8.68
CA GLU A 39 24.31 -6.46 -8.80
C GLU A 39 23.68 -7.07 -10.06
N MET A 40 22.38 -6.86 -10.29
CA MET A 40 21.69 -7.35 -11.48
C MET A 40 22.30 -6.80 -12.78
N GLN A 41 22.76 -5.54 -12.78
CA GLN A 41 23.42 -4.95 -13.93
C GLN A 41 24.79 -5.59 -14.22
N GLN A 42 25.53 -6.01 -13.20
CA GLN A 42 26.77 -6.78 -13.37
C GLN A 42 26.50 -8.15 -14.01
N HIS A 43 25.27 -8.68 -13.90
CA HIS A 43 24.82 -9.92 -14.50
C HIS A 43 24.09 -9.74 -15.86
N ASN A 44 24.52 -8.74 -16.66
CA ASN A 44 24.03 -8.46 -18.02
C ASN A 44 22.59 -7.91 -18.14
N MET A 45 21.96 -7.43 -17.07
CA MET A 45 20.72 -6.65 -17.19
C MET A 45 21.02 -5.18 -17.51
N SER A 46 20.30 -4.60 -18.46
CA SER A 46 20.42 -3.17 -18.74
C SER A 46 19.86 -2.30 -17.60
N TRP A 47 20.28 -1.03 -17.55
CA TRP A 47 19.77 -0.07 -16.57
C TRP A 47 18.24 0.05 -16.58
N ILE A 48 17.61 -0.10 -17.74
CA ILE A 48 16.14 -0.04 -17.89
C ILE A 48 15.49 -1.31 -17.30
N GLU A 49 16.11 -2.47 -17.50
CA GLU A 49 15.54 -3.75 -17.08
C GLU A 49 15.48 -3.94 -15.57
N VAL A 50 16.30 -3.21 -14.81
CA VAL A 50 16.33 -3.26 -13.33
C VAL A 50 15.41 -2.22 -12.67
N GLN A 51 14.84 -1.26 -13.41
CA GLN A 51 14.00 -0.19 -12.85
C GLN A 51 12.72 -0.71 -12.15
N PHE A 52 12.29 -1.94 -12.45
CA PHE A 52 11.11 -2.54 -11.83
C PHE A 52 11.24 -2.64 -10.30
N LEU A 53 12.46 -2.82 -9.76
CA LEU A 53 12.69 -2.88 -8.32
C LEU A 53 12.43 -1.52 -7.67
N LYS A 54 13.00 -0.45 -8.22
CA LYS A 54 12.73 0.92 -7.73
C LYS A 54 11.24 1.24 -7.83
N LYS A 55 10.62 0.94 -8.98
CA LYS A 55 9.19 1.16 -9.18
C LYS A 55 8.34 0.41 -8.15
N ALA A 56 8.73 -0.81 -7.76
CA ALA A 56 8.04 -1.56 -6.73
C ALA A 56 8.10 -0.87 -5.35
N VAL A 57 9.27 -0.34 -4.97
CA VAL A 57 9.41 0.44 -3.72
C VAL A 57 8.62 1.75 -3.78
N ASP A 58 8.65 2.45 -4.92
CA ASP A 58 7.86 3.68 -5.12
C ASP A 58 6.36 3.40 -4.91
N VAL A 59 5.84 2.32 -5.50
CA VAL A 59 4.45 1.88 -5.36
C VAL A 59 4.14 1.50 -3.91
N LEU A 60 5.02 0.75 -3.26
CA LEU A 60 4.86 0.35 -1.85
C LEU A 60 4.69 1.59 -0.95
N CYS A 61 5.57 2.59 -1.10
CA CYS A 61 5.50 3.85 -0.37
C CYS A 61 4.17 4.59 -0.62
N GLN A 62 3.73 4.66 -1.88
CA GLN A 62 2.45 5.28 -2.25
C GLN A 62 1.25 4.56 -1.65
N CYS A 63 1.27 3.23 -1.61
CA CYS A 63 0.22 2.45 -0.99
C CYS A 63 0.16 2.68 0.52
N ARG A 64 1.30 2.71 1.24
CA ARG A 64 1.33 3.07 2.66
C ARG A 64 0.77 4.45 2.93
N ALA A 65 1.22 5.45 2.18
CA ALA A 65 0.73 6.82 2.32
C ALA A 65 -0.79 6.88 2.06
N THR A 66 -1.28 6.19 1.02
CA THR A 66 -2.72 6.10 0.75
C THR A 66 -3.45 5.45 1.92
N LEU A 67 -2.97 4.32 2.45
CA LEU A 67 -3.57 3.62 3.57
C LEU A 67 -3.63 4.48 4.83
N MET A 68 -2.58 5.25 5.13
CA MET A 68 -2.59 6.22 6.23
C MET A 68 -3.80 7.16 6.12
N TYR A 69 -3.97 7.82 4.98
CA TYR A 69 -5.06 8.76 4.78
C TYR A 69 -6.43 8.09 4.71
N THR A 70 -6.53 6.87 4.19
CA THR A 70 -7.80 6.13 4.14
C THR A 70 -8.27 5.73 5.53
N TYR A 71 -7.37 5.46 6.48
CA TYR A 71 -7.75 5.24 7.88
C TYR A 71 -8.28 6.51 8.56
N VAL A 72 -7.72 7.68 8.25
CA VAL A 72 -8.28 8.96 8.73
C VAL A 72 -9.67 9.20 8.14
N PHE A 73 -9.84 8.96 6.84
CA PHE A 73 -11.15 9.09 6.18
C PHE A 73 -12.19 8.13 6.78
N ALA A 74 -11.84 6.86 6.93
CA ALA A 74 -12.71 5.82 7.48
C ALA A 74 -13.17 6.11 8.92
N PHE A 75 -12.36 6.80 9.72
CA PHE A 75 -12.73 7.21 11.08
C PHE A 75 -14.00 8.06 11.11
N TYR A 76 -14.21 8.93 10.12
CA TYR A 76 -15.36 9.82 10.05
C TYR A 76 -16.59 9.21 9.35
N LEU A 77 -16.43 8.10 8.62
CA LEU A 77 -17.54 7.50 7.89
C LEU A 77 -18.60 6.89 8.81
N LYS A 78 -19.86 7.18 8.52
CA LYS A 78 -21.03 6.46 9.05
C LYS A 78 -21.19 5.15 8.30
N LYS A 79 -21.55 4.09 9.02
CA LYS A 79 -21.67 2.75 8.43
C LYS A 79 -22.87 2.66 7.49
N ASN A 80 -22.61 2.43 6.21
CA ASN A 80 -23.60 2.17 5.17
C ASN A 80 -23.00 1.28 4.07
N ASN A 81 -23.71 1.07 2.96
CA ASN A 81 -23.20 0.22 1.87
C ASN A 81 -21.90 0.76 1.26
N GLN A 82 -21.76 2.09 1.15
CA GLN A 82 -20.59 2.72 0.56
C GLN A 82 -19.37 2.62 1.47
N SER A 83 -19.55 2.82 2.77
CA SER A 83 -18.48 2.62 3.75
C SER A 83 -18.00 1.15 3.76
N ILE A 84 -18.90 0.17 3.61
CA ILE A 84 -18.54 -1.25 3.56
C ILE A 84 -17.72 -1.58 2.30
N ILE A 85 -18.13 -1.07 1.14
CA ILE A 85 -17.37 -1.25 -0.11
C ILE A 85 -15.99 -0.60 0.01
N PHE A 86 -15.91 0.59 0.61
CA PHE A 86 -14.66 1.28 0.88
C PHE A 86 -13.75 0.46 1.80
N GLU A 87 -14.26 -0.05 2.92
CA GLU A 87 -13.50 -0.86 3.88
C GLU A 87 -12.98 -2.16 3.23
N ASN A 88 -13.77 -2.80 2.36
CA ASN A 88 -13.33 -3.96 1.58
C ASN A 88 -12.20 -3.61 0.60
N ASN A 89 -12.32 -2.49 -0.11
CA ASN A 89 -11.28 -2.00 -1.02
C ASN A 89 -9.99 -1.63 -0.26
N GLN A 90 -10.13 -1.03 0.93
CA GLN A 90 -9.01 -0.70 1.81
C GLN A 90 -8.29 -1.96 2.30
N ALA A 91 -9.04 -2.98 2.73
CA ALA A 91 -8.48 -4.25 3.20
C ALA A 91 -7.72 -5.01 2.10
N ASP A 92 -8.23 -5.02 0.86
CA ASP A 92 -7.54 -5.62 -0.29
C ASP A 92 -6.24 -4.87 -0.61
N LEU A 93 -6.27 -3.52 -0.61
CA LEU A 93 -5.06 -2.71 -0.77
C LEU A 93 -4.03 -2.99 0.34
N GLU A 94 -4.45 -3.08 1.60
CA GLU A 94 -3.57 -3.39 2.73
C GLU A 94 -2.93 -4.78 2.57
N ASN A 95 -3.72 -5.79 2.23
CA ASN A 95 -3.19 -7.13 1.98
C ASN A 95 -2.17 -7.15 0.84
N ALA A 96 -2.50 -6.52 -0.30
CA ALA A 96 -1.59 -6.40 -1.42
C ALA A 96 -0.27 -5.70 -1.04
N THR A 97 -0.38 -4.66 -0.22
CA THR A 97 0.76 -3.86 0.28
C THR A 97 1.67 -4.71 1.16
N GLU A 98 1.13 -5.49 2.11
CA GLU A 98 1.95 -6.39 2.94
C GLU A 98 2.60 -7.51 2.11
N VAL A 99 1.88 -8.07 1.13
CA VAL A 99 2.43 -9.10 0.23
C VAL A 99 3.60 -8.56 -0.60
N LEU A 100 3.52 -7.31 -1.07
CA LEU A 100 4.63 -6.66 -1.76
C LEU A 100 5.80 -6.38 -0.81
N SER A 101 5.54 -5.82 0.38
CA SER A 101 6.56 -5.53 1.40
C SER A 101 7.34 -6.79 1.75
N GLY A 102 6.64 -7.87 2.14
CA GLY A 102 7.26 -9.13 2.52
C GLY A 102 8.03 -9.79 1.36
N TYR A 103 7.59 -9.59 0.12
CA TYR A 103 8.34 -10.08 -1.04
C TYR A 103 9.63 -9.30 -1.29
N LEU A 104 9.64 -7.98 -1.08
CA LEU A 104 10.84 -7.17 -1.28
C LEU A 104 11.86 -7.33 -0.13
N GLU A 105 11.38 -7.65 1.07
CA GLU A 105 12.22 -7.86 2.26
C GLU A 105 12.84 -9.26 2.33
N ARG A 106 12.28 -10.26 1.64
CA ARG A 106 12.81 -11.62 1.67
C ARG A 106 14.15 -11.72 0.93
N ASP A 107 14.96 -12.69 1.35
CA ASP A 107 16.10 -13.09 0.54
C ASP A 107 15.62 -13.78 -0.75
N ILE A 108 16.04 -13.25 -1.90
CA ILE A 108 15.71 -13.77 -3.23
C ILE A 108 16.93 -14.36 -3.93
N SER A 109 18.01 -14.60 -3.19
CA SER A 109 19.28 -15.17 -3.69
C SER A 109 19.10 -16.50 -4.43
N GLN A 110 18.03 -17.26 -4.13
CA GLN A 110 17.75 -18.54 -4.76
C GLN A 110 16.79 -18.46 -5.97
N ASP A 111 16.14 -17.33 -6.22
CA ASP A 111 15.22 -17.18 -7.35
C ASP A 111 16.00 -16.77 -8.62
N SER A 112 15.55 -17.25 -9.79
CA SER A 112 16.07 -16.74 -11.07
C SER A 112 15.70 -15.25 -11.25
N LEU A 113 16.57 -14.48 -11.91
CA LEU A 113 16.33 -13.05 -12.19
C LEU A 113 15.00 -12.80 -12.93
N GLN A 114 14.65 -13.68 -13.87
CA GLN A 114 13.40 -13.59 -14.62
C GLN A 114 12.18 -13.80 -13.71
N ASP A 115 12.24 -14.77 -12.81
CA ASP A 115 11.18 -15.05 -11.85
C ASP A 115 11.01 -13.90 -10.84
N ILE A 116 12.12 -13.33 -10.34
CA ILE A 116 12.11 -12.13 -9.50
C ILE A 116 11.41 -10.99 -10.23
N LYS A 117 11.81 -10.70 -11.46
CA LYS A 117 11.24 -9.62 -12.27
C LYS A 117 9.74 -9.79 -12.42
N GLN A 118 9.29 -10.98 -12.82
CA GLN A 118 7.88 -11.27 -13.02
C GLN A 118 7.08 -11.11 -11.73
N LYS A 119 7.51 -11.76 -10.64
CA LYS A 119 6.80 -11.74 -9.35
C LYS A 119 6.73 -10.33 -8.74
N VAL A 120 7.81 -9.55 -8.82
CA VAL A 120 7.79 -8.16 -8.34
C VAL A 120 6.84 -7.31 -9.19
N GLN A 121 6.89 -7.47 -10.52
CA GLN A 121 6.01 -6.74 -11.43
C GLN A 121 4.53 -7.03 -11.18
N ASP A 122 4.16 -8.30 -11.00
CA ASP A 122 2.78 -8.68 -10.74
C ASP A 122 2.28 -8.10 -9.42
N LYS A 123 3.10 -8.15 -8.36
CA LYS A 123 2.72 -7.63 -7.04
C LYS A 123 2.56 -6.12 -7.03
N TYR A 124 3.50 -5.35 -7.59
CA TYR A 124 3.35 -3.90 -7.59
C TYR A 124 2.22 -3.45 -8.51
N ARG A 125 1.99 -4.12 -9.66
CA ARG A 125 0.87 -3.79 -10.56
C ARG A 125 -0.47 -4.06 -9.88
N TYR A 126 -0.57 -5.14 -9.11
CA TYR A 126 -1.76 -5.42 -8.31
C TYR A 126 -1.99 -4.31 -7.27
N CYS A 127 -0.95 -3.91 -6.53
CA CYS A 127 -1.02 -2.80 -5.57
C CYS A 127 -1.48 -1.50 -6.24
N GLU A 128 -0.88 -1.11 -7.37
CA GLU A 128 -1.28 0.09 -8.12
C GLU A 128 -2.75 0.03 -8.55
N SER A 129 -3.19 -1.13 -9.04
CA SER A 129 -4.57 -1.33 -9.46
C SER A 129 -5.54 -1.18 -8.28
N ARG A 130 -5.26 -1.84 -7.15
CA ARG A 130 -6.09 -1.74 -5.94
C ARG A 130 -6.13 -0.33 -5.37
N ARG A 131 -4.98 0.37 -5.37
CA ARG A 131 -4.88 1.78 -4.94
C ARG A 131 -5.76 2.68 -5.80
N ARG A 132 -5.73 2.48 -7.13
CA ARG A 132 -6.59 3.23 -8.06
C ARG A 132 -8.07 2.95 -7.83
N VAL A 133 -8.47 1.68 -7.67
CA VAL A 133 -9.87 1.31 -7.39
C VAL A 133 -10.37 1.99 -6.11
N LEU A 134 -9.59 1.95 -5.03
CA LEU A 134 -9.95 2.61 -3.77
C LEU A 134 -10.11 4.12 -3.94
N LEU A 135 -9.14 4.79 -4.58
CA LEU A 135 -9.19 6.23 -4.78
C LEU A 135 -10.31 6.66 -5.72
N GLN A 136 -10.59 5.88 -6.76
CA GLN A 136 -11.70 6.13 -7.67
C GLN A 136 -13.04 6.01 -6.95
N HIS A 137 -13.21 5.02 -6.07
CA HIS A 137 -14.43 4.90 -5.25
C HIS A 137 -14.60 6.08 -4.30
N VAL A 138 -13.52 6.55 -3.65
CA VAL A 138 -13.53 7.78 -2.83
C VAL A 138 -13.97 8.98 -3.66
N HIS A 139 -13.38 9.16 -4.85
CA HIS A 139 -13.71 10.26 -5.75
C HIS A 139 -15.17 10.23 -6.22
N GLU A 140 -15.63 9.08 -6.70
CA GLU A 140 -17.03 8.88 -7.12
C GLU A 140 -18.00 9.18 -5.98
N GLY A 141 -17.67 8.78 -4.75
CA GLY A 141 -18.51 9.06 -3.61
C GLY A 141 -18.61 10.55 -3.27
N TYR A 142 -17.58 11.35 -3.56
CA TYR A 142 -17.69 12.81 -3.47
C TYR A 142 -18.50 13.40 -4.63
N GLU A 143 -18.29 12.94 -5.87
CA GLU A 143 -19.02 13.45 -7.04
C GLU A 143 -20.54 13.20 -6.96
N LYS A 144 -20.93 12.09 -6.34
CA LYS A 144 -22.32 11.64 -6.24
C LYS A 144 -22.95 11.83 -4.86
N ASP A 145 -22.27 12.54 -3.96
CA ASP A 145 -22.71 12.79 -2.58
C ASP A 145 -23.14 11.51 -1.82
N LEU A 146 -22.29 10.48 -1.89
CA LEU A 146 -22.56 9.14 -1.34
C LEU A 146 -22.00 8.94 0.07
N TRP A 147 -21.19 9.88 0.57
CA TRP A 147 -20.53 9.75 1.86
C TRP A 147 -21.40 10.33 2.98
N GLU A 148 -21.77 9.46 3.92
CA GLU A 148 -22.36 9.88 5.18
C GLU A 148 -21.29 9.89 6.28
N TYR A 149 -21.32 10.91 7.13
CA TYR A 149 -20.37 11.08 8.22
C TYR A 149 -21.05 10.91 9.58
N ILE A 150 -20.27 10.53 10.59
CA ILE A 150 -20.75 10.50 11.97
C ILE A 150 -20.97 11.94 12.43
N GLU A 151 -22.18 12.27 12.86
CA GLU A 151 -22.52 13.54 13.52
C GLU A 151 -22.04 13.50 14.99
N ASP A 152 -21.50 14.62 15.47
CA ASP A 152 -21.10 14.80 16.89
C ASP A 152 -22.31 14.82 17.84
#